data_AF-A0A2G6JVZ1-F1
#
_entry.id   AF-A0A2G6JVZ1-F1
#
_cell.length_a   1.000
_cell.length_b   1.000
_cell.length_c   1.000
_cell.angle_alpha   90.00
_cell.angle_beta   90.00
_cell.angle_gamma   90.00
#
_symmetry.space_group_name_H-M   'P 1'
#
loop_
_entity.id
_entity.type
_entity.pdbx_description
1 polymer ?
#
loop_
_entity_poly.entity_id
_entity_poly.type
_entity_poly.pdbx_seq_one_letter_code
_entity_poly.pdbx_strand_id
1 'polypeptide(L)' 'MVAVSFMVQEPSGIMPRYPSTHGVYEEGIQSLCDLVHEHGGLVYVDGANMNALMGVAKPGRFGADVSHLN' A
#
# COMPACT_ATOMS: atom_id res chain seq x y z
N MET A 1 -15.36 1.86 -39.71
CA MET A 1 -15.66 1.86 -38.27
C MET A 1 -14.43 1.32 -37.55
N VAL A 2 -13.51 2.22 -37.15
CA VAL A 2 -12.30 1.85 -36.42
C VAL A 2 -12.68 1.82 -34.95
N ALA A 3 -12.69 0.64 -34.33
CA ALA A 3 -12.85 0.53 -32.88
C ALA A 3 -11.53 0.95 -32.24
N VAL A 4 -11.48 2.16 -31.69
CA VAL A 4 -10.35 2.65 -30.89
C VAL A 4 -10.69 2.45 -29.41
N SER A 5 -9.88 1.62 -28.78
CA SER A 5 -9.51 1.58 -27.36
C SER A 5 -10.57 1.25 -26.30
N PHE A 6 -10.43 0.05 -25.70
CA PHE A 6 -10.52 -0.08 -24.25
C PHE A 6 -9.14 -0.55 -23.77
N MET A 7 -8.35 0.36 -23.22
CA MET A 7 -7.24 0.00 -22.35
C MET A 7 -7.86 -0.66 -21.11
N VAL A 8 -7.58 -1.94 -20.90
CA VAL A 8 -7.64 -2.49 -19.54
C VAL A 8 -6.57 -1.72 -18.76
N GLN A 9 -6.98 -0.83 -17.85
CA GLN A 9 -6.05 -0.31 -16.87
C GLN A 9 -5.72 -1.49 -15.96
N GLU A 10 -4.54 -2.09 -16.16
CA GLU A 10 -3.99 -3.05 -15.20
C GLU A 10 -4.02 -2.38 -13.82
N PRO A 11 -4.61 -2.99 -12.79
CA PRO A 11 -4.70 -2.36 -11.48
C PRO A 11 -3.30 -2.05 -10.97
N SER A 12 -3.02 -0.76 -10.77
CA SER A 12 -1.74 -0.29 -10.25
C SER A 12 -1.71 -0.46 -8.72
N GLY A 13 -0.55 -0.87 -8.21
CA GLY A 13 -0.31 -0.93 -6.77
C GLY A 13 0.28 0.37 -6.21
N ILE A 14 0.32 0.49 -4.88
CA ILE A 14 0.99 1.59 -4.18
C ILE A 14 2.17 1.11 -3.34
N MET A 15 3.11 2.02 -3.07
CA MET A 15 4.27 1.78 -2.20
C MET A 15 4.34 2.80 -1.04
N PRO A 16 3.51 2.68 0.02
CA PRO A 16 3.68 3.49 1.21
C PRO A 16 4.89 3.02 2.04
N ARG A 17 5.57 3.97 2.69
CA ARG A 17 6.42 3.68 3.84
C ARG A 17 5.64 4.02 5.11
N TYR A 18 5.55 3.08 6.03
CA TYR A 18 4.83 3.28 7.29
C TYR A 18 5.65 2.83 8.49
N PRO A 19 5.93 3.71 9.47
CA PRO A 19 5.66 5.15 9.49
C PRO A 19 6.33 5.90 8.31
N SER A 20 5.86 7.11 8.00
CA SER A 20 6.31 7.86 6.83
C SER A 20 7.81 8.19 6.86
N THR A 21 8.35 8.73 5.76
CA THR A 21 9.76 9.15 5.70
C THR A 21 10.11 10.26 6.70
N HIS A 22 9.09 10.95 7.23
CA HIS A 22 9.23 11.98 8.28
C HIS A 22 9.07 11.40 9.69
N GLY A 23 8.88 10.08 9.84
CA GLY A 23 8.68 9.42 11.12
C GLY A 23 7.27 9.59 11.71
N VAL A 24 6.29 9.99 10.89
CA VAL A 24 4.90 10.23 11.31
C VAL A 24 4.02 9.02 11.02
N TYR A 25 3.14 8.69 11.97
CA TYR A 25 2.09 7.69 11.79
C TYR A 25 0.87 8.35 11.15
N GLU A 26 0.65 8.09 9.87
CA GLU A 26 -0.55 8.54 9.17
C GLU A 26 -1.79 7.82 9.68
N GLU A 27 -2.85 8.56 10.02
CA GLU A 27 -4.12 8.01 10.50
C GLU A 27 -4.89 7.27 9.38
N GLY A 28 -4.72 7.69 8.13
CA GLY A 28 -5.46 7.19 6.96
C GLY A 28 -4.86 5.97 6.26
N ILE A 29 -3.84 5.31 6.82
CA ILE A 29 -3.12 4.23 6.12
C ILE A 29 -4.04 3.06 5.75
N GLN A 30 -5.00 2.72 6.59
CA GLN A 30 -5.94 1.63 6.31
C GLN A 30 -6.91 2.01 5.20
N SER A 31 -7.50 3.21 5.27
CA SER A 31 -8.40 3.72 4.22
C SER A 31 -7.70 3.84 2.86
N LEU A 32 -6.41 4.17 2.86
CA LEU A 32 -5.60 4.17 1.65
C LEU A 32 -5.44 2.75 1.07
N CYS A 33 -5.19 1.74 1.91
CA CYS A 33 -5.09 0.35 1.46
C CYS A 33 -6.44 -0.15 0.92
N ASP A 34 -7.53 0.11 1.65
CA ASP A 34 -8.89 -0.26 1.25
C ASP A 34 -9.25 0.34 -0.12
N LEU A 35 -8.92 1.61 -0.35
CA LEU A 35 -9.16 2.29 -1.63
C LEU A 35 -8.40 1.62 -2.78
N VAL A 36 -7.15 1.20 -2.56
CA VAL A 36 -6.35 0.51 -3.58
C VAL A 36 -6.91 -0.87 -3.88
N HIS A 37 -7.31 -1.61 -2.84
CA HIS A 37 -7.94 -2.92 -2.98
C HIS A 37 -9.30 -2.85 -3.68
N GLU A 38 -10.10 -1.80 -3.44
CA GLU A 38 -11.37 -1.55 -4.15
C GLU A 38 -11.17 -1.44 -5.68
N HIS A 39 -10.03 -0.90 -6.10
CA HIS A 39 -9.65 -0.78 -7.51
C HIS A 39 -8.86 -2.00 -8.03
N GLY A 40 -8.75 -3.07 -7.24
CA GLY A 40 -8.04 -4.30 -7.60
C GLY A 40 -6.50 -4.21 -7.53
N GLY A 41 -5.96 -3.11 -6.99
CA GLY A 41 -4.52 -2.90 -6.82
C GLY A 41 -3.94 -3.66 -5.63
N LEU A 42 -2.61 -3.71 -5.55
CA LEU A 42 -1.89 -4.32 -4.42
C LEU A 42 -1.10 -3.27 -3.64
N VAL A 43 -0.93 -3.49 -2.35
CA VAL A 43 -0.22 -2.60 -1.43
C VAL A 43 1.11 -3.22 -1.03
N TYR A 44 2.21 -2.63 -1.50
CA TYR A 44 3.55 -2.96 -1.04
C TYR A 44 3.98 -1.98 0.04
N VAL A 45 4.26 -2.43 1.26
CA VAL A 45 4.80 -1.53 2.30
C VAL A 45 6.33 -1.59 2.29
N ASP A 46 6.98 -0.44 2.12
CA ASP A 46 8.43 -0.31 2.32
C ASP A 46 8.78 -0.51 3.80
N GLY A 47 9.54 -1.57 4.11
CA GLY A 47 9.87 -1.96 5.47
C GLY A 47 11.09 -1.27 6.08
N ALA A 48 11.63 -0.21 5.46
CA ALA A 48 12.74 0.55 6.04
C ALA A 48 12.47 1.07 7.47
N ASN A 49 11.20 1.29 7.84
CA ASN A 49 10.79 1.74 9.17
C ASN A 49 10.10 0.66 10.02
N MET A 50 10.22 -0.62 9.69
CA MET A 50 9.48 -1.71 10.35
C MET A 50 9.80 -1.87 11.84
N ASN A 51 10.99 -1.44 12.28
CA ASN A 51 11.36 -1.41 13.70
C ASN A 51 10.39 -0.57 14.56
N ALA A 52 9.77 0.46 13.97
CA ALA A 52 8.76 1.26 14.67
C ALA A 52 7.42 0.54 14.86
N LEU A 53 7.17 -0.53 14.09
CA LEU A 53 5.93 -1.32 14.15
C LEU A 53 6.11 -2.62 14.95
N MET A 54 7.34 -3.10 15.12
CA MET A 54 7.62 -4.38 15.78
C MET A 54 7.00 -4.45 17.18
N GLY A 55 6.14 -5.45 17.39
CA GLY A 55 5.43 -5.67 18.66
C GLY A 55 4.23 -4.74 18.89
N VAL A 56 4.00 -3.74 18.04
CA VAL A 56 2.93 -2.74 18.19
C VAL A 56 1.85 -2.90 17.11
N ALA A 57 2.26 -3.08 15.86
CA ALA A 57 1.35 -3.20 14.71
C ALA A 57 1.87 -4.23 13.70
N LYS A 58 0.98 -4.70 12.82
CA LYS A 58 1.31 -5.65 11.76
C LYS A 58 0.85 -5.08 10.41
N PRO A 59 1.73 -4.92 9.41
CA PRO A 59 1.34 -4.41 8.10
C PRO A 59 0.14 -5.12 7.46
N GLY A 60 0.13 -6.45 7.50
CA GLY A 60 -0.99 -7.23 6.98
C GLY A 60 -2.32 -7.02 7.73
N ARG A 61 -2.33 -6.35 8.90
CA ARG A 61 -3.57 -5.98 9.62
C ARG A 61 -4.16 -4.66 9.14
N PHE A 62 -3.36 -3.78 8.56
CA PHE A 62 -3.82 -2.49 8.02
C PHE A 62 -3.89 -2.47 6.49
N GLY A 63 -3.69 -3.62 5.82
CA GLY A 63 -3.94 -3.77 4.38
C GLY A 63 -2.70 -3.93 3.51
N ALA A 64 -1.52 -4.18 4.07
CA ALA A 64 -0.34 -4.53 3.28
C ALA A 64 -0.41 -5.96 2.72
N ASP A 65 -0.13 -6.14 1.42
CA ASP A 65 -0.06 -7.45 0.76
C ASP A 65 1.35 -8.04 0.84
N VAL A 66 2.36 -7.19 0.69
CA VAL A 66 3.77 -7.60 0.67
C VAL A 66 4.64 -6.50 1.27
N SER A 67 5.75 -6.89 1.90
CA SER A 67 6.76 -5.97 2.40
C SER A 67 8.11 -6.64 2.34
N HIS A 68 9.15 -5.86 2.02
CA HIS A 68 10.52 -6.27 2.30
C HIS A 68 10.91 -5.86 3.73
N LEU A 69 11.93 -6.49 4.30
CA LEU A 69 12.50 -6.10 5.59
C LEU A 69 13.97 -5.71 5.38
N ASN A 70 14.42 -4.69 6.13
CA ASN A 70 15.81 -4.23 6.18
C ASN A 70 16.43 -4.54 7.54
#